data_AF-A0A7L4EHV5-F1
#
_entry.id   AF-A0A7L4EHV5-F1
#
_cell.length_a   1.000
_cell.length_b   1.000
_cell.length_c   1.000
_cell.angle_alpha   90.00
_cell.angle_beta   90.00
_cell.angle_gamma   90.00
#
_symmetry.space_group_name_H-M   'P 1'
#
loop_
_entity.id
_entity.type
_entity.pdbx_description
1 polymer ?
#
loop_
_entity_poly.entity_id
_entity_poly.type
_entity_poly.pdbx_seq_one_letter_code
_entity_poly.pdbx_strand_id
1 'polypeptide(L)' 'ELNRFRAHCSLLFHYDWISVPLVYTQVVTIAVYTFFLTCLIGRQFLDPAQGYAGHELDLGVPVFTLLQFFFYVGWLKV' A
#
# COMPACT_ATOMS: atom_id res chain seq x y z
N GLU A 1 34.14 27.65 -3.20
CA GLU A 1 33.17 27.71 -2.09
C GLU A 1 31.78 28.25 -2.46
N LEU A 2 31.61 29.52 -2.85
CA LEU A 2 30.26 30.08 -3.11
C LEU A 2 29.49 29.35 -4.22
N ASN A 3 30.17 28.97 -5.31
CA ASN A 3 29.55 28.19 -6.39
C ASN A 3 29.11 26.79 -5.93
N ARG A 4 29.81 26.18 -4.97
CA ARG A 4 29.43 24.88 -4.38
C ARG A 4 28.17 25.03 -3.53
N PHE A 5 28.12 26.08 -2.70
CA PHE A 5 26.91 26.42 -1.94
C PHE A 5 25.70 26.66 -2.87
N ARG A 6 25.87 27.47 -3.91
CA ARG A 6 24.83 27.72 -4.93
C ARG A 6 24.38 26.44 -5.62
N ALA A 7 25.30 25.52 -5.92
CA ALA A 7 24.97 24.23 -6.54
C ALA A 7 24.07 23.37 -5.62
N HIS A 8 24.33 23.34 -4.32
CA HIS A 8 23.46 22.63 -3.36
C HIS A 8 22.06 23.27 -3.27
N CYS A 9 21.96 24.60 -3.27
CA CYS A 9 20.65 25.28 -3.33
C CYS A 9 19.90 24.98 -4.63
N SER A 10 20.59 24.96 -5.77
CA SER A 10 20.01 24.63 -7.07
C SER A 10 19.51 23.19 -7.11
N LEU A 11 20.25 22.25 -6.50
CA LEU A 11 19.84 20.85 -6.40
C LEU A 11 18.54 20.71 -5.60
N LEU A 12 18.44 21.41 -4.46
CA LEU A 12 17.22 21.41 -3.66
C LEU A 12 16.02 21.96 -4.47
N PHE A 13 16.24 23.02 -5.24
CA PHE A 13 15.23 23.58 -6.12
C PHE A 13 14.80 22.60 -7.22
N HIS A 14 15.73 21.83 -7.80
CA HIS A 14 15.38 20.81 -8.79
C HIS A 14 14.53 19.67 -8.21
N TYR A 15 14.81 19.24 -6.97
CA TYR A 15 13.98 18.23 -6.30
C TYR A 15 12.58 18.74 -5.95
N ASP A 16 12.44 20.02 -5.63
CA ASP A 16 11.15 20.66 -5.37
C ASP A 16 10.35 20.86 -6.68
N TRP A 17 11.02 21.29 -7.74
CA TRP A 17 10.39 21.56 -9.03
C TRP A 17 9.97 20.29 -9.79
N ILE A 18 10.82 19.25 -9.76
CA ILE A 18 10.60 18.01 -10.51
C ILE A 18 10.37 16.88 -9.51
N SER A 19 9.09 16.70 -9.14
CA SER A 19 8.68 15.55 -8.37
C SER A 19 8.78 14.25 -9.18
N VAL A 20 8.73 13.11 -8.49
CA VAL A 20 8.52 11.81 -9.15
C VAL A 20 7.28 11.90 -10.05
N PRO A 21 7.31 11.33 -11.27
CA PRO A 21 6.16 11.35 -12.17
C PRO A 21 4.89 10.86 -11.46
N LEU A 22 3.83 11.66 -11.51
CA LEU A 22 2.57 11.39 -10.80
C LEU A 22 1.98 10.01 -11.12
N VAL A 23 2.12 9.57 -12.37
CA VAL A 23 1.61 8.27 -12.81
C VAL A 23 2.25 7.11 -12.03
N TYR A 24 3.51 7.24 -11.61
CA TYR A 24 4.16 6.19 -10.82
C TYR A 24 3.57 6.07 -9.43
N THR A 25 3.30 7.19 -8.76
CA THR A 25 2.66 7.17 -7.43
C THR A 25 1.21 6.69 -7.52
N GLN A 26 0.50 7.02 -8.61
CA GLN A 26 -0.86 6.56 -8.87
C GLN A 26 -0.94 5.04 -9.09
N VAL A 27 -0.08 4.47 -9.93
CA VAL A 27 -0.08 3.04 -10.24
C VAL A 27 0.12 2.21 -8.97
N VAL A 28 1.08 2.59 -8.13
CA VAL A 28 1.35 1.86 -6.88
C VAL A 28 0.16 1.99 -5.92
N THR A 29 -0.44 3.18 -5.80
CA THR A 29 -1.63 3.38 -4.95
C THR A 29 -2.81 2.54 -5.41
N ILE A 30 -3.09 2.51 -6.72
CA ILE A 30 -4.17 1.72 -7.29
C ILE A 30 -3.92 0.22 -7.06
N ALA A 31 -2.70 -0.26 -7.24
CA ALA A 31 -2.36 -1.67 -7.02
C ALA A 31 -2.64 -2.10 -5.57
N VAL A 32 -2.15 -1.32 -4.59
CA VAL A 32 -2.35 -1.61 -3.16
C VAL A 32 -3.83 -1.53 -2.79
N TYR A 33 -4.55 -0.51 -3.27
CA TYR A 33 -5.95 -0.32 -2.91
C TYR A 33 -6.86 -1.37 -3.54
N THR A 34 -6.58 -1.79 -4.78
CA THR A 34 -7.35 -2.84 -5.46
C THR A 34 -7.15 -4.19 -4.78
N PHE A 35 -5.93 -4.49 -4.32
CA PHE A 35 -5.67 -5.68 -3.51
C PHE A 35 -6.48 -5.70 -2.22
N PHE A 36 -6.57 -4.57 -1.50
CA PHE A 36 -7.36 -4.53 -0.27
C PHE A 36 -8.87 -4.45 -0.53
N LEU A 37 -9.30 -3.89 -1.66
CA LEU A 37 -10.69 -3.94 -2.10
C LEU A 37 -11.15 -5.40 -2.31
N THR A 38 -10.32 -6.23 -2.95
CA THR A 38 -10.65 -7.65 -3.12
C THR A 38 -10.55 -8.42 -1.81
N CYS A 39 -9.58 -8.10 -0.93
CA CYS A 39 -9.50 -8.70 0.41
C CYS A 39 -10.72 -8.38 1.29
N LEU A 40 -11.29 -7.17 1.17
CA LEU A 40 -12.46 -6.75 1.95
C LEU A 40 -13.64 -7.70 1.77
N ILE A 41 -13.82 -8.21 0.55
CA ILE A 41 -14.91 -9.12 0.19
C ILE A 41 -14.45 -10.59 0.29
N GLY A 42 -13.30 -10.92 -0.29
CA GLY A 42 -12.82 -12.30 -0.44
C GLY A 42 -12.19 -12.94 0.80
N ARG A 43 -11.95 -12.16 1.87
CA ARG A 43 -11.41 -12.68 3.15
C ARG A 43 -12.44 -12.59 4.29
N GLN A 44 -13.71 -12.40 3.97
CA GLN A 44 -14.79 -12.51 4.96
C GLN A 44 -14.88 -13.97 5.44
N PHE A 45 -15.18 -14.17 6.72
CA PHE A 45 -15.51 -15.50 7.22
C PHE A 45 -16.93 -15.85 6.75
N LEU A 46 -17.05 -16.94 5.99
CA LEU A 46 -18.33 -17.45 5.53
C LEU A 46 -18.90 -18.44 6.55
N ASP A 47 -20.20 -18.70 6.47
CA ASP A 47 -20.88 -19.68 7.31
C ASP A 47 -20.27 -21.09 7.09
N PRO A 48 -19.61 -21.68 8.11
CA PRO A 48 -18.98 -22.99 7.99
C PRO A 48 -19.99 -24.10 7.67
N ALA A 49 -21.27 -23.94 8.02
CA ALA A 49 -22.31 -24.93 7.75
C ALA A 49 -22.56 -25.13 6.25
N GLN A 50 -22.17 -24.16 5.40
CA GLN A 50 -22.33 -24.24 3.95
C GLN A 50 -21.23 -25.05 3.26
N GLY A 51 -20.18 -25.47 3.98
CA GLY A 51 -19.15 -26.36 3.46
C GLY A 51 -18.29 -25.77 2.35
N TYR A 52 -18.12 -24.44 2.31
CA TYR A 52 -17.24 -23.80 1.34
C TYR A 52 -15.77 -24.17 1.59
N ALA A 53 -15.10 -24.70 0.56
CA ALA A 53 -13.69 -25.05 0.63
C ALA A 53 -12.83 -23.84 1.06
N GLY A 54 -11.98 -24.04 2.07
CA GLY A 54 -11.12 -22.98 2.62
C GLY A 54 -11.80 -22.00 3.60
N HIS A 55 -13.10 -22.18 3.89
CA HIS A 55 -13.87 -21.34 4.83
C HIS A 55 -14.53 -22.19 5.92
N GLU A 56 -13.77 -23.11 6.50
CA GLU A 56 -14.26 -24.05 7.53
C GLU A 56 -14.24 -23.46 8.95
N LEU A 57 -13.61 -22.28 9.12
CA LEU A 57 -13.26 -21.71 10.41
C LEU A 57 -13.62 -20.23 10.44
N ASP A 58 -14.39 -19.82 11.44
CA ASP A 58 -14.71 -18.42 11.73
C ASP A 58 -13.96 -17.98 13.01
N LEU A 59 -13.02 -17.05 12.84
CA LEU A 59 -12.21 -16.49 13.93
C LEU A 59 -12.78 -15.16 14.46
N GLY A 60 -13.86 -14.63 13.86
CA GLY A 60 -14.42 -13.31 14.14
C GLY A 60 -13.57 -12.12 13.68
N VAL A 61 -12.24 -12.23 13.75
CA VAL A 61 -11.28 -11.19 13.32
C VAL A 61 -10.25 -11.76 12.34
N PRO A 62 -10.06 -11.16 11.15
CA PRO A 62 -9.15 -11.68 10.14
C PRO A 62 -7.68 -11.26 10.42
N VAL A 63 -7.06 -11.86 11.45
CA VAL A 63 -5.72 -11.49 11.95
C VAL A 63 -4.65 -11.45 10.86
N PHE A 64 -4.57 -12.47 10.01
CA PHE A 64 -3.57 -12.51 8.93
C PHE A 64 -3.81 -11.46 7.84
N THR A 65 -5.07 -11.11 7.55
CA THR A 65 -5.41 -10.03 6.62
C THR A 65 -5.00 -8.68 7.20
N LEU A 66 -5.14 -8.46 8.52
CA LEU A 66 -4.65 -7.26 9.19
C LEU A 66 -3.12 -7.17 9.17
N LEU A 67 -2.41 -8.29 9.38
CA LEU A 67 -0.95 -8.32 9.24
C LEU A 67 -0.50 -7.97 7.81
N GLN A 68 -1.19 -8.52 6.79
CA GLN A 68 -0.95 -8.15 5.39
C GLN A 68 -1.25 -6.66 5.14
N PHE A 69 -2.29 -6.12 5.76
CA PHE A 69 -2.61 -4.69 5.70
C PHE A 69 -1.46 -3.83 6.24
N PHE A 70 -0.98 -4.12 7.45
CA PHE A 70 0.17 -3.40 8.02
C PHE A 70 1.41 -3.53 7.15
N PHE A 71 1.66 -4.69 6.56
CA PHE A 71 2.80 -4.89 5.67
C PHE A 71 2.70 -4.05 4.39
N TYR A 72 1.65 -4.22 3.59
CA TYR A 72 1.56 -3.54 2.28
C TYR A 72 1.28 -2.05 2.39
N VAL A 73 0.40 -1.63 3.32
CA VAL A 73 0.16 -0.19 3.55
C VAL A 73 1.36 0.43 4.25
N GLY A 74 2.00 -0.28 5.17
CA GLY A 74 3.25 0.16 5.79
C GLY A 74 4.33 0.38 4.75
N TRP A 75 4.49 -0.56 3.80
CA TRP A 75 5.45 -0.43 2.72
C TRP A 75 5.12 0.72 1.76
N LEU A 76 3.83 0.97 1.46
CA LEU A 76 3.40 2.14 0.69
C LEU A 76 3.71 3.47 1.38
N LYS A 77 3.84 3.47 2.71
CA LYS A 77 4.10 4.67 3.53
C LYS A 77 5.59 4.94 3.79
N VAL A 78 6.49 4.05 3.34
CA VAL A 78 7.96 4.27 3.33
C VAL A 78 8.32 5.26 2.24
#